data_AF-A0A3P7RLE6-F1
#
_entry.id   AF-A0A3P7RLE6-F1
#
_cell.length_a   1.000
_cell.length_b   1.000
_cell.length_c   1.000
_cell.angle_alpha   90.00
_cell.angle_beta   90.00
_cell.angle_gamma   90.00
#
_symmetry.space_group_name_H-M   'P 1'
#
loop_
_entity.id
_entity.type
_entity.pdbx_description
1 polymer ?
#
loop_
_entity_poly.entity_id
_entity_poly.type
_entity_poly.pdbx_seq_one_letter_code
_entity_poly.pdbx_strand_id
1 'polypeptide(L)'
;MARVLAEFEALYYHNWYDRVQKQEGGMNVPLLTRNPETGCFHVNLDFGVITVIQDAKHIHALGLPIPDSTMRLLILEREMKLFVGR
;
A
#
# COMPACT_ATOMS: atom_id res chain seq x y z
N MET A 1 22.96 12.38 17.78
CA MET A 1 22.60 12.10 16.38
C MET A 1 21.82 10.81 16.24
N ALA A 2 22.33 9.64 16.66
CA ALA A 2 21.61 8.37 16.58
C ALA A 2 20.19 8.40 17.20
N ARG A 3 20.04 9.00 18.39
CA ARG A 3 18.73 9.15 19.06
C ARG A 3 17.71 9.94 18.25
N VAL A 4 18.12 11.05 17.63
CA VAL A 4 17.22 11.93 16.86
C VAL A 4 16.72 11.21 15.61
N LEU A 5 17.59 10.43 14.95
CA LEU A 5 17.21 9.66 13.77
C LEU A 5 16.23 8.53 14.13
N ALA A 6 16.49 7.81 15.22
CA ALA A 6 15.58 6.77 15.71
C ALA A 6 14.21 7.34 16.10
N GLU A 7 14.17 8.50 16.77
CA GLU A 7 12.92 9.20 17.11
C GLU A 7 12.17 9.65 15.85
N PHE A 8 12.89 10.17 14.85
CA PHE A 8 12.31 10.55 13.56
C PHE A 8 11.69 9.36 12.83
N GLU A 9 12.39 8.23 12.75
CA GLU A 9 11.90 7.00 12.10
C GLU A 9 10.66 6.44 12.80
N ALA A 10 10.67 6.42 14.13
CA ALA A 10 9.52 5.98 14.93
C ALA A 10 8.29 6.86 14.69
N LEU A 11 8.48 8.19 14.68
CA LEU A 11 7.40 9.13 14.41
C LEU A 11 6.87 8.99 12.97
N TYR A 12 7.76 8.80 12.00
CA TYR A 12 7.40 8.58 10.61
C TYR A 12 6.53 7.32 10.44
N TYR A 13 6.98 6.19 10.99
CA TYR A 13 6.23 4.94 10.97
C TYR A 13 4.86 5.08 11.64
N HIS A 14 4.79 5.70 12.81
CA HIS A 14 3.54 5.88 13.53
C HIS A 14 2.54 6.73 12.74
N ASN A 15 3.00 7.87 12.19
CA ASN A 15 2.17 8.73 11.36
C ASN A 15 1.70 8.03 10.08
N TRP A 16 2.56 7.23 9.45
CA TRP A 16 2.20 6.43 8.28
C TRP A 16 1.10 5.42 8.64
N TYR A 17 1.27 4.67 9.73
CA TYR A 17 0.32 3.65 10.17
C TYR A 17 -1.07 4.26 10.44
N ASP A 18 -1.08 5.37 11.18
CA ASP A 18 -2.30 6.14 11.49
C ASP A 18 -2.98 6.68 10.23
N ARG A 19 -2.20 7.23 9.30
CA ARG A 19 -2.73 7.80 8.05
C ARG A 19 -3.43 6.74 7.21
N VAL A 20 -2.83 5.55 7.09
CA VAL A 20 -3.40 4.46 6.29
C VAL A 20 -4.65 3.86 6.96
N GLN A 21 -4.67 3.79 8.29
CA GLN A 21 -5.85 3.36 9.05
C GLN A 21 -7.01 4.36 8.97
N LYS A 22 -6.74 5.67 8.98
CA LYS A 22 -7.75 6.74 8.99
C LYS A 22 -8.34 7.04 7.62
N GLN A 23 -7.74 6.58 6.52
CA GLN A 23 -8.37 6.72 5.20
C GLN A 23 -9.71 5.98 5.19
N GLU A 24 -10.76 6.62 4.67
CA GLU A 24 -12.09 6.01 4.57
C GLU A 24 -12.01 4.69 3.78
N GLY A 25 -12.56 3.62 4.36
CA GLY A 25 -12.44 2.27 3.80
C GLY A 25 -11.08 1.59 4.04
N GLY A 26 -10.18 2.19 4.80
CA GLY A 26 -8.91 1.60 5.25
C GLY A 26 -7.95 1.26 4.12
N MET A 27 -7.99 1.93 2.97
CA MET A 27 -7.25 1.54 1.76
C MET A 27 -7.77 0.22 1.11
N ASN A 28 -9.05 -0.10 1.30
CA ASN A 28 -9.73 -1.16 0.56
C ASN A 28 -10.15 -0.68 -0.84
N VAL A 29 -9.18 -0.31 -1.67
CA VAL A 29 -9.39 0.19 -3.02
C VAL A 29 -9.01 -0.86 -4.07
N PRO A 30 -9.77 -1.01 -5.17
CA PRO A 30 -9.39 -1.93 -6.23
C PRO A 30 -8.14 -1.40 -6.96
N LEU A 31 -7.18 -2.29 -7.23
CA LEU A 31 -6.03 -1.98 -8.11
C LEU A 31 -6.36 -2.17 -9.59
N LEU A 32 -7.37 -2.98 -9.88
CA LEU A 32 -7.86 -3.27 -11.22
C LEU A 32 -9.39 -3.22 -11.20
N THR A 33 -9.96 -2.40 -12.07
CA THR A 33 -11.41 -2.28 -12.23
C THR A 33 -11.79 -2.61 -13.66
N ARG A 34 -12.79 -3.48 -13.83
CA ARG A 34 -13.33 -3.80 -15.16
C ARG A 34 -14.44 -2.82 -15.50
N ASN A 35 -14.34 -2.15 -16.64
CA ASN A 35 -15.42 -1.33 -17.17
C ASN A 35 -16.57 -2.26 -17.62
N PRO A 36 -17.80 -2.09 -17.10
CA PRO A 36 -18.92 -2.97 -17.41
C PRO A 36 -19.40 -2.86 -18.86
N GLU A 37 -19.23 -1.70 -19.50
CA GLU A 37 -19.72 -1.43 -20.86
C GLU A 37 -18.71 -1.88 -21.92
N THR A 38 -17.43 -1.54 -21.74
CA THR A 38 -16.38 -1.85 -22.73
C THR A 38 -15.70 -3.18 -22.47
N GLY A 39 -15.82 -3.73 -21.25
CA GLY A 39 -15.13 -4.94 -20.82
C GLY A 39 -13.63 -4.75 -20.59
N CYS A 40 -13.09 -3.55 -20.82
CA CYS A 40 -11.68 -3.23 -20.63
C CYS A 40 -11.32 -3.14 -19.15
N PHE A 41 -10.08 -3.51 -18.82
CA PHE A 41 -9.53 -3.34 -17.48
C PHE A 41 -8.80 -1.99 -17.36
N HIS A 42 -9.08 -1.28 -16.29
CA HIS A 42 -8.39 -0.06 -15.90
C HIS A 42 -7.59 -0.33 -14.62
N VAL A 43 -6.32 0.09 -14.63
CA VAL A 43 -5.46 0.04 -13.45
C VAL A 43 -5.69 1.29 -12.62
N ASN A 44 -5.77 1.13 -11.30
CA ASN A 44 -5.78 2.25 -10.39
C ASN A 44 -4.38 2.89 -10.33
N LEU A 45 -4.27 4.11 -10.85
CA LEU A 45 -3.02 4.90 -10.89
C LEU A 45 -3.01 6.02 -9.84
N ASP A 46 -3.83 5.91 -8.80
CA ASP A 46 -3.79 6.84 -7.68
C ASP A 46 -2.41 6.80 -7.01
N PHE A 47 -1.73 7.96 -7.03
CA PHE A 47 -0.38 8.08 -6.49
C PHE A 47 -0.31 7.79 -4.99
N GLY A 48 -1.39 8.05 -4.23
CA GLY A 48 -1.48 7.73 -2.82
C GLY A 48 -1.45 6.21 -2.58
N VAL A 49 -2.20 5.46 -3.38
CA VAL A 49 -2.21 3.98 -3.33
C VAL A 49 -0.84 3.40 -3.68
N ILE A 50 -0.23 3.89 -4.76
CA ILE A 50 1.10 3.44 -5.19
C ILE A 50 2.15 3.72 -4.11
N THR A 51 2.11 4.91 -3.50
CA THR A 51 3.03 5.30 -2.43
C THR A 51 2.88 4.38 -1.22
N VAL A 52 1.65 4.11 -0.78
CA VAL A 52 1.39 3.22 0.35
C VAL A 52 1.84 1.80 0.08
N ILE A 53 1.67 1.28 -1.15
CA ILE A 53 2.21 -0.03 -1.54
C ILE A 53 3.73 -0.04 -1.42
N GLN A 54 4.42 1.01 -1.86
CA GLN A 54 5.88 1.08 -1.76
C GLN A 54 6.35 1.17 -0.30
N ASP A 55 5.75 2.05 0.50
CA ASP A 55 6.08 2.19 1.92
C ASP A 55 5.89 0.87 2.66
N ALA A 56 4.74 0.21 2.44
CA ALA A 56 4.41 -1.05 3.08
C ALA A 56 5.40 -2.18 2.76
N LYS A 57 5.94 -2.23 1.53
CA LYS A 57 6.97 -3.21 1.17
C LYS A 57 8.23 -3.04 1.99
N HIS A 58 8.70 -1.80 2.13
CA HIS A 58 9.90 -1.51 2.90
C HIS A 58 9.67 -1.77 4.39
N ILE A 59 8.55 -1.29 4.95
CA ILE A 59 8.19 -1.51 6.36
C ILE A 59 8.06 -3.02 6.66
N HIS A 60 7.39 -3.77 5.79
CA HIS A 60 7.26 -5.22 5.94
C HIS A 60 8.60 -5.95 5.82
N ALA A 61 9.47 -5.54 4.89
CA ALA A 61 10.82 -6.09 4.75
C ALA A 61 11.72 -5.81 5.97
N LEU A 62 11.47 -4.72 6.70
CA LEU A 62 12.11 -4.40 7.97
C LEU A 62 11.55 -5.22 9.15
N GLY A 63 10.55 -6.08 8.93
CA GLY A 63 9.91 -6.89 9.97
C GLY A 63 8.96 -6.11 10.88
N LEU A 64 8.58 -4.89 10.48
CA LEU A 64 7.62 -4.08 11.22
C LEU A 64 6.18 -4.45 10.83
N PRO A 65 5.22 -4.33 11.77
CA PRO A 65 3.83 -4.62 11.47
C PRO A 65 3.26 -3.59 10.49
N ILE A 66 2.30 -4.02 9.68
CA ILE A 66 1.54 -3.16 8.77
C ILE A 66 0.05 -3.42 8.96
N PRO A 67 -0.84 -2.46 8.66
CA PRO A 67 -2.28 -2.69 8.72
C PRO A 67 -2.72 -3.81 7.76
N ASP A 68 -3.73 -4.59 8.16
CA ASP A 68 -4.26 -5.72 7.37
C ASP A 68 -4.71 -5.31 5.96
N SER A 69 -5.30 -4.14 5.84
CA SER A 69 -5.74 -3.60 4.56
C SER A 69 -4.58 -3.31 3.62
N THR A 70 -3.46 -2.85 4.15
CA THR A 70 -2.23 -2.65 3.39
C THR A 70 -1.60 -3.97 2.98
N MET A 71 -1.62 -4.97 3.86
CA MET A 71 -1.18 -6.33 3.52
C MET A 71 -2.00 -6.91 2.36
N ARG A 72 -3.31 -6.69 2.34
CA ARG A 72 -4.17 -7.10 1.21
C ARG A 72 -3.76 -6.44 -0.11
N LEU A 73 -3.39 -5.16 -0.10
CA LEU A 73 -2.88 -4.48 -1.29
C LEU A 73 -1.57 -5.05 -1.79
N LEU A 74 -0.65 -5.41 -0.89
CA LEU A 74 0.62 -6.05 -1.26
C LEU A 74 0.38 -7.39 -1.96
N ILE A 75 -0.58 -8.19 -1.45
CA ILE A 75 -0.98 -9.45 -2.07
C ILE A 75 -1.58 -9.18 -3.46
N LEU A 76 -2.54 -8.26 -3.58
CA LEU A 76 -3.15 -7.91 -4.86
C LEU A 76 -2.12 -7.44 -5.89
N GLU A 77 -1.18 -6.59 -5.48
CA GLU A 77 -0.12 -6.09 -6.36
C GLU A 77 0.78 -7.21 -6.87
N ARG A 78 1.12 -8.17 -6.01
CA ARG A 78 1.89 -9.36 -6.38
C ARG A 78 1.13 -10.21 -7.40
N GLU A 79 -0.14 -10.52 -7.14
CA GLU A 79 -0.98 -11.31 -8.05
C GLU A 79 -1.13 -10.63 -9.42
N MET A 80 -1.33 -9.30 -9.43
CA MET A 80 -1.39 -8.53 -10.68
C MET A 80 -0.09 -8.61 -11.49
N LYS A 81 1.07 -8.50 -10.84
CA LYS A 81 2.37 -8.62 -11.51
C LYS A 81 2.59 -10.01 -12.10
N LEU A 82 2.15 -11.07 -11.41
CA LEU A 82 2.18 -12.43 -11.93
C LEU A 82 1.23 -12.63 -13.11
N PHE A 83 0.09 -11.95 -13.10
CA PHE A 83 -0.87 -12.02 -14.20
C PHE A 83 -0.37 -11.29 -15.45
N VAL A 84 0.20 -10.09 -15.31
CA VAL A 84 0.70 -9.27 -16.44
C VAL A 84 2.05 -9.75 -16.99
N GLY A 85 2.86 -10.43 -16.16
CA GLY A 85 4.17 -10.96 -16.57
C GLY A 85 4.13 -12.30 -17.33
N ARG A 86 2.94 -12.86 -17.60
CA ARG A 86 2.72 -14.02 -18.48
C ARG A 86 2.27 -13.54 -19.85
#